data_AF-A0A2V2RIG7-F1
#
_entry.id   AF-A0A2V2RIG7-F1
#
_cell.length_a   1.000
_cell.length_b   1.000
_cell.length_c   1.000
_cell.angle_alpha   90.00
_cell.angle_beta   90.00
_cell.angle_gamma   90.00
#
_symmetry.space_group_name_H-M   'P 1'
#
loop_
_entity.id
_entity.type
_entity.pdbx_description
1 polymer ?
#
loop_
_entity_poly.entity_id
_entity_poly.type
_entity_poly.pdbx_seq_one_letter_code
_entity_poly.pdbx_strand_id
1 'polypeptide(L)'
;MKNLIRVLFVLFSLTSIGFAQNQTGIDSSWIYVSGDYELIPNIVYSTASGQDLKLDVYRSGVSKEKTPTIIFYHGGGWVAGNKEEHGLLILPYLAL
;
A
#
# COMPACT_ATOMS: atom_id res chain seq x y z
N MET A 1 10.56 34.43 33.00
CA MET A 1 9.43 33.52 32.65
C MET A 1 8.76 33.87 31.32
N LYS A 2 8.39 35.13 31.05
CA LYS A 2 7.73 35.54 29.79
C LYS A 2 8.51 35.17 28.51
N ASN A 3 9.84 35.25 28.55
CA ASN A 3 10.70 34.91 27.41
C ASN A 3 10.80 33.40 27.17
N LEU A 4 10.72 32.60 28.23
CA LEU A 4 10.75 31.13 28.15
C LEU A 4 9.48 30.59 27.47
N ILE A 5 8.33 31.17 27.79
CA ILE A 5 7.04 30.82 27.18
C ILE A 5 7.05 31.15 25.68
N ARG A 6 7.64 32.28 25.26
CA ARG A 6 7.76 32.64 23.84
C ARG A 6 8.65 31.67 23.07
N VAL A 7 9.77 31.24 23.66
CA VAL A 7 10.67 30.26 23.04
C VAL A 7 9.99 28.89 22.88
N LEU A 8 9.27 28.43 23.91
CA LEU A 8 8.50 27.18 23.85
C LEU A 8 7.39 27.24 22.80
N PHE A 9 6.72 28.38 22.66
CA PHE A 9 5.66 28.56 21.66
C PHE A 9 6.20 28.53 20.22
N VAL A 10 7.38 29.12 19.97
CA VAL A 10 8.06 29.06 18.66
C VAL A 10 8.54 27.64 18.35
N LEU A 11 9.13 26.94 19.32
CA LEU A 11 9.53 25.53 19.14
C LEU A 11 8.34 24.62 18.84
N PHE A 12 7.21 24.82 19.51
CA PHE A 12 6.00 24.02 19.27
C PHE A 12 5.43 24.25 17.86
N SER A 13 5.39 25.50 17.40
CA SER A 13 4.88 25.84 16.06
C SER A 13 5.79 25.39 14.92
N LEU A 14 7.11 25.27 15.15
CA LEU A 14 8.05 24.68 14.19
C LEU A 14 7.85 23.17 13.99
N THR A 15 7.36 22.44 15.00
CA THR A 15 7.11 20.98 14.87
C THR A 15 5.88 20.65 14.01
N SER A 16 4.93 21.58 13.88
CA SER A 16 3.72 21.39 13.08
C SER A 16 3.96 21.42 11.56
N ILE A 17 5.12 21.92 11.11
CA ILE A 17 5.49 21.96 9.69
C ILE A 17 6.04 20.60 9.21
N GLY A 18 6.36 19.68 10.13
CA GLY A 18 6.99 18.39 9.81
C GLY A 18 6.05 17.25 9.39
N PHE A 19 4.73 17.39 9.55
CA PHE A 19 3.78 16.28 9.28
C PHE A 19 2.98 16.42 7.98
N ALA A 20 3.28 17.42 7.15
CA ALA A 20 2.69 17.55 5.82
C ALA A 20 3.66 17.07 4.73
N GLN A 21 4.45 16.03 5.01
CA GLN A 21 5.00 15.22 3.94
C GLN A 21 3.82 14.46 3.32
N ASN A 22 3.13 15.16 2.40
CA ASN A 22 2.38 14.51 1.35
C ASN A 22 3.42 13.59 0.70
N GLN A 23 3.37 12.31 1.02
CA GLN A 23 4.13 11.30 0.31
C GLN A 23 3.56 11.37 -1.09
N THR A 24 4.16 12.22 -1.94
CA THR A 24 3.91 12.30 -3.36
C THR A 24 3.87 10.86 -3.79
N GLY A 25 2.66 10.43 -4.16
CA GLY A 25 2.32 9.03 -4.36
C GLY A 25 3.49 8.40 -5.08
N ILE A 26 3.95 7.27 -4.57
CA ILE A 26 4.87 6.42 -5.30
C ILE A 26 4.20 6.22 -6.67
N ASP A 27 4.62 7.02 -7.65
CA ASP A 27 4.21 6.97 -9.06
C ASP A 27 4.88 5.75 -9.74
N SER A 28 5.25 4.76 -8.92
CA SER A 28 5.75 3.48 -9.36
C SER A 28 4.54 2.62 -9.63
N SER A 29 4.18 2.54 -10.90
CA SER A 29 3.23 1.55 -11.41
C SER A 29 3.53 0.13 -10.94
N TRP A 30 4.76 -0.15 -10.49
CA TRP A 30 5.21 -1.45 -10.00
C TRP A 30 6.18 -1.30 -8.82
N ILE A 31 6.09 -2.16 -7.81
CA ILE A 31 7.09 -2.31 -6.73
C ILE A 31 7.69 -3.72 -6.82
N TYR A 32 9.01 -3.86 -6.81
CA TYR A 32 9.65 -5.18 -6.73
C TYR A 32 9.51 -5.72 -5.31
N VAL A 33 8.86 -6.88 -5.17
CA VAL A 33 8.54 -7.44 -3.85
C VAL A 33 9.45 -8.62 -3.48
N SER A 34 9.88 -9.39 -4.48
CA SER A 34 10.87 -10.46 -4.30
C SER A 34 11.43 -10.87 -5.67
N GLY A 35 12.75 -10.81 -5.83
CA GLY A 35 13.43 -11.18 -7.07
C GLY A 35 12.79 -10.54 -8.31
N ASP A 36 12.31 -11.38 -9.21
CA ASP A 36 11.71 -11.02 -10.51
C ASP A 36 10.20 -10.73 -10.43
N TYR A 37 9.61 -10.50 -9.25
CA TYR A 37 8.18 -10.23 -9.10
C TYR A 37 7.85 -8.75 -8.87
N GLU A 38 6.88 -8.28 -9.65
CA GLU A 38 6.29 -6.94 -9.61
C GLU A 38 4.94 -6.95 -8.89
N LEU A 39 4.72 -5.97 -8.02
CA LEU A 39 3.43 -5.64 -7.43
C LEU A 39 2.79 -4.46 -8.15
N ILE A 40 1.59 -4.66 -8.66
CA ILE A 40 0.68 -3.66 -9.20
C ILE A 40 -0.39 -3.37 -8.13
N PRO A 41 -0.28 -2.29 -7.35
CA PRO A 41 -1.23 -2.05 -6.28
C PRO A 41 -2.50 -1.32 -6.76
N ASN A 42 -3.60 -1.51 -6.03
CA ASN A 42 -4.80 -0.67 -6.07
C ASN A 42 -5.51 -0.60 -7.43
N ILE A 43 -5.50 -1.69 -8.21
CA ILE A 43 -6.27 -1.78 -9.45
C ILE A 43 -7.75 -1.81 -9.10
N VAL A 44 -8.51 -0.82 -9.57
CA VAL A 44 -9.97 -0.84 -9.52
C VAL A 44 -10.49 -1.84 -10.54
N TYR A 45 -11.01 -2.97 -10.07
CA TYR A 45 -11.55 -4.01 -10.95
C TYR A 45 -13.06 -3.86 -11.17
N SER A 46 -13.74 -3.15 -10.28
CA SER A 46 -15.16 -2.86 -10.38
C SER A 46 -15.53 -1.69 -9.48
N THR A 47 -16.63 -1.02 -9.79
CA THR A 47 -17.27 -0.05 -8.91
C THR A 47 -18.69 -0.55 -8.63
N ALA A 48 -19.03 -0.71 -7.36
CA ALA A 48 -20.34 -1.20 -6.93
C ALA A 48 -20.84 -0.35 -5.75
N SER A 49 -22.10 0.06 -5.78
CA SER A 49 -22.70 0.88 -4.71
C SER A 49 -21.90 2.14 -4.36
N GLY A 50 -21.24 2.75 -5.35
CA GLY A 50 -20.40 3.93 -5.17
C GLY A 50 -19.05 3.66 -4.49
N GLN A 51 -18.66 2.40 -4.34
CA GLN A 51 -17.37 1.98 -3.79
C GLN A 51 -16.51 1.36 -4.88
N ASP A 52 -15.25 1.78 -4.94
CA ASP A 52 -14.25 1.15 -5.80
C ASP A 52 -13.74 -0.13 -5.14
N LEU A 53 -13.93 -1.25 -5.82
CA LEU A 53 -13.40 -2.53 -5.41
C LEU A 53 -12.01 -2.69 -6.03
N LYS A 54 -11.01 -2.81 -5.16
CA LYS A 54 -9.60 -2.80 -5.52
C LYS A 54 -8.94 -4.15 -5.27
N LEU A 55 -7.96 -4.47 -6.09
CA LEU A 55 -7.06 -5.60 -5.88
C LEU A 55 -5.61 -5.21 -6.15
N ASP A 56 -4.71 -6.06 -5.69
CA ASP A 56 -3.29 -6.00 -5.99
C ASP A 56 -2.93 -7.18 -6.88
N VAL A 57 -2.09 -6.96 -7.89
CA VAL A 57 -1.57 -8.04 -8.74
C VAL A 57 -0.11 -8.24 -8.45
N TYR A 58 0.28 -9.49 -8.21
CA TYR A 58 1.67 -9.90 -8.17
C TYR A 58 1.95 -10.74 -9.40
N ARG A 59 2.96 -10.37 -10.20
CA ARG A 59 3.30 -11.07 -11.44
C ARG A 59 4.81 -11.13 -11.63
N SER A 60 5.28 -12.08 -12.44
CA SER A 60 6.65 -12.04 -12.92
C SER A 60 6.86 -10.79 -13.79
N GLY A 61 7.93 -10.04 -13.54
CA GLY A 61 8.42 -8.95 -14.37
C GLY A 61 9.29 -9.43 -15.55
N VAL A 62 9.67 -10.72 -15.58
CA VAL A 62 10.56 -11.29 -16.59
C VAL A 62 9.82 -12.15 -17.61
N SER A 63 8.87 -12.98 -17.17
CA SER A 63 8.09 -13.83 -18.06
C SER A 63 6.89 -13.09 -18.65
N LYS A 64 6.70 -13.22 -19.98
CA LYS A 64 5.51 -12.73 -20.69
C LYS A 64 4.55 -13.85 -21.08
N GLU A 65 4.87 -15.09 -20.74
CA GLU A 65 4.04 -16.26 -21.01
C GLU A 65 2.84 -16.30 -20.06
N LYS A 66 1.77 -16.97 -20.49
CA LYS A 66 0.60 -17.20 -19.62
C LYS A 66 0.99 -18.17 -18.50
N THR A 67 0.76 -17.77 -17.26
CA THR A 67 0.97 -18.60 -16.06
C THR A 67 -0.35 -18.91 -15.37
N PRO A 68 -0.42 -19.99 -14.57
CA PRO A 68 -1.55 -20.21 -13.67
C PRO A 68 -1.81 -18.99 -12.79
N THR A 69 -3.08 -18.60 -12.63
CA THR A 69 -3.48 -17.46 -11.81
C THR A 69 -4.11 -17.94 -10.50
N ILE A 70 -3.61 -17.42 -9.39
CA ILE A 70 -4.19 -17.63 -8.06
C ILE A 70 -4.92 -16.36 -7.65
N ILE A 71 -6.17 -16.51 -7.20
CA ILE A 71 -6.94 -15.41 -6.60
C ILE A 71 -7.07 -15.68 -5.11
N PHE A 72 -6.53 -14.77 -4.30
CA PHE A 72 -6.59 -14.84 -2.85
C PHE A 72 -7.64 -13.87 -2.31
N TYR A 73 -8.51 -14.36 -1.44
CA TYR A 73 -9.46 -13.56 -0.67
C TYR A 73 -9.10 -13.62 0.81
N HIS A 74 -9.07 -12.48 1.47
CA HIS A 74 -8.82 -12.42 2.90
C HIS A 74 -9.99 -13.04 3.69
N GLY A 75 -9.69 -13.42 4.94
CA GLY A 75 -10.70 -13.89 5.90
C GLY A 75 -11.46 -12.74 6.55
N GLY A 76 -11.88 -12.94 7.80
CA GLY A 76 -12.54 -11.89 8.60
C GLY A 76 -14.07 -11.92 8.58
N GLY A 77 -14.67 -13.03 8.13
CA GLY A 77 -16.10 -13.30 8.28
C GLY A 77 -17.01 -12.24 7.66
N TRP A 78 -16.57 -11.58 6.60
CA TRP A 78 -17.27 -10.49 5.90
C TRP A 78 -17.50 -9.21 6.73
N VAL A 79 -16.92 -9.12 7.93
CA VAL A 79 -17.07 -7.95 8.81
C VAL A 79 -15.77 -7.18 9.01
N ALA A 80 -14.64 -7.79 8.67
CA ALA A 80 -13.32 -7.22 8.81
C ALA A 80 -12.36 -7.74 7.75
N GLY A 81 -11.21 -7.06 7.63
CA GLY A 81 -10.14 -7.39 6.71
C GLY A 81 -10.10 -6.52 5.47
N ASN A 82 -8.92 -6.47 4.86
CA ASN A 82 -8.65 -5.83 3.58
C ASN A 82 -7.50 -6.56 2.88
N LYS A 83 -7.16 -6.13 1.66
CA LYS A 83 -6.10 -6.77 0.86
C LYS A 83 -4.70 -6.53 1.44
N GLU A 84 -4.50 -5.42 2.15
CA GLU A 84 -3.20 -5.00 2.69
C GLU A 84 -2.73 -5.85 3.87
N GLU A 85 -3.67 -6.36 4.70
CA GLU A 85 -3.37 -7.16 5.89
C GLU A 85 -2.60 -8.46 5.60
N HIS A 86 -2.65 -8.95 4.36
CA HIS A 86 -2.09 -10.24 3.98
C HIS A 86 -0.99 -10.17 2.91
N GLY A 87 -0.54 -8.97 2.54
CA GLY A 87 0.43 -8.79 1.44
C GLY A 87 1.75 -9.56 1.62
N LEU A 88 2.21 -9.78 2.85
CA LEU A 88 3.42 -10.57 3.13
C LEU A 88 3.17 -12.09 3.13
N LEU A 89 1.94 -12.54 3.36
CA LEU A 89 1.62 -13.97 3.40
C LEU A 89 1.66 -14.62 2.02
N ILE A 90 1.54 -13.82 0.95
CA ILE A 90 1.51 -14.31 -0.42
C ILE A 90 2.92 -14.56 -0.98
N LEU A 91 3.97 -13.99 -0.37
CA LEU A 91 5.35 -14.05 -0.88
C LEU A 91 5.89 -15.46 -1.13
N PRO A 92 5.65 -16.47 -0.26
CA PRO A 92 6.14 -17.83 -0.51
C PRO A 92 5.56 -18.46 -1.78
N TYR A 93 4.38 -18.01 -2.23
CA TYR A 93 3.71 -18.55 -3.41
C TYR A 93 4.19 -17.91 -4.71
N LEU A 94 4.97 -16.83 -4.64
CA LEU A 94 5.52 -16.19 -5.84
C LEU A 94 6.65 -17.04 -6.45
N ALA A 95 7.40 -17.80 -5.67
CA ALA A 95 8.52 -18.59 -6.19
C ALA A 95 8.15 -19.99 -6.71
N LEU A 96 6.86 -20.33 -6.78
CA LEU A 96 6.36 -21.64 -7.21
C LEU A 96 6.36 -21.82 -8.73
#